data_AF-A0A8S2W0M8-F1
#
_entry.id   AF-A0A8S2W0M8-F1
#
_cell.length_a   1.000
_cell.length_b   1.000
_cell.length_c   1.000
_cell.angle_alpha   90.00
_cell.angle_beta   90.00
_cell.angle_gamma   90.00
#
_symmetry.space_group_name_H-M   'P 1'
#
loop_
_entity.id
_entity.type
_entity.pdbx_description
1 polymer ?
#
loop_
_entity_poly.entity_id
_entity_poly.type
_entity_poly.pdbx_seq_one_letter_code
_entity_poly.pdbx_strand_id
1 'polypeptide(L)'
;MVDAMTKYFATWPKGQRPLIDYATQQTEKRLGAHTKHIDEKHFELITRETRDLKFDIMLEIKVNEQSAIIAVPYAARERVRSEPLGIDPGNYCYIYEYAQHLQNEVNERKRKRAEKKKLVMMMTTKNIANQNQQKSQNIKEMK
;
A
#
# COMPACT_ATOMS: atom_id res chain seq x y z
N MET A 1 1.93 23.34 -9.88
CA MET A 1 2.31 22.56 -8.69
C MET A 1 3.64 23.04 -8.11
N VAL A 2 4.73 23.02 -8.90
CA VAL A 2 6.08 23.45 -8.47
C VAL A 2 6.09 24.81 -7.78
N ASP A 3 5.46 25.84 -8.36
CA ASP A 3 5.42 27.18 -7.75
C ASP A 3 4.78 27.20 -6.35
N ALA A 4 3.72 26.42 -6.14
CA ALA A 4 3.06 26.32 -4.85
C ALA A 4 3.96 25.61 -3.84
N MET A 5 4.64 24.54 -4.26
CA MET A 5 5.62 23.83 -3.44
C MET A 5 6.81 24.73 -3.08
N THR A 6 7.36 25.50 -4.03
CA THR A 6 8.48 26.42 -3.76
C THR A 6 8.09 27.48 -2.71
N LYS A 7 6.88 28.04 -2.79
CA LYS A 7 6.37 28.99 -1.79
C LYS A 7 6.18 28.33 -0.42
N TYR A 8 5.63 27.13 -0.38
CA TYR A 8 5.49 26.36 0.85
C TYR A 8 6.85 25.96 1.45
N PHE A 9 7.82 25.56 0.63
CA PHE A 9 9.15 25.14 1.11
C PHE A 9 9.93 26.29 1.70
N ALA A 10 9.69 27.52 1.24
CA ALA A 10 10.25 28.73 1.84
C ALA A 10 9.72 29.02 3.26
N THR A 11 8.62 28.39 3.69
CA THR A 11 8.12 28.52 5.08
C THR A 11 8.77 27.54 6.04
N TRP A 12 9.57 26.58 5.54
CA TRP A 12 10.25 25.59 6.38
C TRP A 12 11.59 26.13 6.89
N PRO A 13 12.00 25.78 8.13
CA PRO A 13 13.30 26.15 8.65
C PRO A 13 14.45 25.68 7.75
N LYS A 14 15.47 26.52 7.61
CA LYS A 14 16.66 26.18 6.83
C LYS A 14 17.31 24.91 7.38
N GLY A 15 17.65 23.98 6.48
CA GLY A 15 18.26 22.70 6.83
C GLY A 15 17.25 21.59 7.16
N GLN A 16 15.96 21.89 7.29
CA GLN A 16 14.92 20.86 7.35
C GLN A 16 14.40 20.53 5.94
N ARG A 17 13.90 19.30 5.79
CA ARG A 17 13.28 18.84 4.54
C ARG A 17 11.77 19.01 4.67
N PRO A 18 11.12 19.76 3.77
CA PRO A 18 9.68 19.87 3.74
C PRO A 18 9.03 18.49 3.60
N LEU A 19 7.93 18.29 4.31
CA LEU A 19 7.07 17.12 4.16
C LEU A 19 5.82 17.51 3.37
N ILE A 20 5.45 16.69 2.40
CA ILE A 20 4.19 16.81 1.66
C ILE A 20 3.35 15.54 1.81
N ASP A 21 2.03 15.72 1.82
CA ASP A 21 1.08 14.61 1.78
C ASP A 21 0.68 14.31 0.35
N TYR A 22 0.82 13.06 -0.07
CA TYR A 22 0.35 12.56 -1.36
C TYR A 22 -0.89 11.69 -1.18
N ALA A 23 -1.98 12.10 -1.80
CA ALA A 23 -3.21 11.32 -1.91
C ALA A 23 -3.82 11.49 -3.30
N THR A 24 -4.63 10.52 -3.71
CA THR A 24 -5.51 10.65 -4.88
C THR A 24 -6.94 10.27 -4.51
N GLN A 25 -7.88 10.85 -5.25
CA GLN A 25 -9.32 10.66 -5.03
C GLN A 25 -9.72 9.22 -5.36
N GLN A 26 -10.48 8.59 -4.46
CA GLN A 26 -11.17 7.34 -4.74
C GLN A 26 -12.38 7.62 -5.65
N THR A 27 -12.42 6.96 -6.80
CA THR A 27 -13.54 7.01 -7.75
C THR A 27 -14.86 6.65 -7.06
N GLU A 28 -15.93 7.40 -7.38
CA GLU A 28 -17.30 7.20 -6.85
C GLU A 28 -17.45 7.31 -5.32
N LYS A 29 -16.52 7.98 -4.64
CA LYS A 29 -16.62 8.31 -3.21
C LYS A 29 -16.74 9.81 -3.01
N ARG A 30 -17.06 10.21 -1.77
CA ARG A 30 -17.06 11.62 -1.37
C ARG A 30 -15.75 12.31 -1.76
N LEU A 31 -15.82 13.58 -2.12
CA LEU A 31 -14.62 14.38 -2.36
C LEU A 31 -13.70 14.36 -1.13
N GLY A 32 -12.40 14.21 -1.38
CA GLY A 32 -11.37 14.02 -0.36
C GLY A 32 -11.25 12.57 0.16
N ALA A 33 -12.00 11.61 -0.38
CA ALA A 33 -11.80 10.21 0.00
C ALA A 33 -10.50 9.67 -0.62
N HIS A 34 -9.58 9.22 0.23
CA HIS A 34 -8.31 8.66 -0.25
C HIS A 34 -8.52 7.31 -0.93
N THR A 35 -7.80 7.12 -2.03
CA THR A 35 -7.71 5.84 -2.74
C THR A 35 -7.22 4.71 -1.83
N LYS A 36 -7.55 3.47 -2.22
CA LYS A 36 -6.99 2.27 -1.58
C LYS A 36 -5.56 1.98 -2.04
N HIS A 37 -5.21 2.36 -3.26
CA HIS A 37 -3.93 2.03 -3.91
C HIS A 37 -3.34 3.26 -4.59
N ILE A 38 -2.02 3.35 -4.59
CA ILE A 38 -1.30 4.40 -5.31
C ILE A 38 -1.68 4.42 -6.79
N ASP A 39 -1.98 5.60 -7.31
CA ASP A 39 -2.04 5.83 -8.76
C ASP A 39 -0.60 6.02 -9.24
N GLU A 40 -0.03 4.97 -9.82
CA GLU A 40 1.37 4.93 -10.25
C GLU A 40 1.68 5.97 -11.34
N LYS A 41 0.77 6.18 -12.30
CA LYS A 41 0.97 7.14 -13.39
C LYS A 41 0.97 8.56 -12.88
N HIS A 42 0.03 8.86 -11.98
CA HIS A 42 -0.05 10.17 -11.35
C HIS A 42 1.15 10.42 -10.43
N PHE A 43 1.58 9.41 -9.67
CA PHE A 43 2.75 9.50 -8.81
C PHE A 43 4.04 9.73 -9.61
N GLU A 44 4.24 8.99 -10.70
CA GLU A 44 5.37 9.17 -11.62
C GLU A 44 5.39 10.58 -12.21
N LEU A 45 4.23 11.11 -12.60
CA LEU A 45 4.12 12.48 -13.10
C LEU A 45 4.61 13.49 -12.05
N ILE A 46 4.16 13.35 -10.80
CA ILE A 46 4.55 14.26 -9.72
C ILE A 46 6.04 14.15 -9.41
N THR A 47 6.58 12.95 -9.27
CA THR A 47 8.02 12.77 -8.97
C THR A 47 8.90 13.33 -10.09
N ARG A 48 8.46 13.20 -11.34
CA ARG A 48 9.15 13.79 -12.50
C ARG A 48 9.10 15.32 -12.50
N GLU A 49 7.93 15.92 -12.27
CA GLU A 49 7.77 17.38 -12.28
C GLU A 49 8.47 18.08 -11.10
N THR A 50 8.65 17.37 -10.00
CA THR A 50 9.22 17.90 -8.74
C THR A 50 10.63 17.43 -8.46
N ARG A 51 11.28 16.76 -9.42
CA ARG A 51 12.59 16.10 -9.27
C ARG A 51 13.71 17.02 -8.74
N ASP A 52 13.64 18.31 -9.06
CA ASP A 52 14.66 19.30 -8.70
C ASP A 52 14.43 19.88 -7.30
N LEU A 53 13.35 19.48 -6.62
CA LEU A 53 13.03 19.89 -5.26
C LEU A 53 13.45 18.83 -4.24
N LYS A 54 13.89 19.26 -3.06
CA LYS A 54 14.31 18.38 -1.96
C LYS A 54 13.24 18.34 -0.86
N PHE A 55 12.48 17.25 -0.80
CA PHE A 55 11.39 17.07 0.16
C PHE A 55 11.13 15.59 0.45
N ASP A 56 10.37 15.32 1.49
CA ASP A 56 9.87 13.99 1.84
C ASP A 56 8.37 13.88 1.54
N ILE A 57 7.89 12.67 1.23
CA ILE A 57 6.51 12.40 0.86
C ILE A 57 5.89 11.44 1.87
N MET A 58 4.79 11.85 2.48
CA MET A 58 3.88 10.97 3.22
C MET A 58 2.82 10.42 2.26
N LEU A 59 2.63 9.10 2.22
CA LEU A 59 1.59 8.48 1.39
C LEU A 59 0.30 8.34 2.19
N GLU A 60 -0.66 9.22 1.91
CA GLU A 60 -1.98 9.26 2.51
C GLU A 60 -2.96 8.32 1.76
N ILE A 61 -2.65 7.03 1.78
CA ILE A 61 -3.38 5.98 1.03
C ILE A 61 -3.76 4.85 2.01
N LYS A 62 -4.97 4.29 1.89
CA LYS A 62 -5.49 3.31 2.88
C LYS A 62 -4.72 1.99 2.98
N VAL A 63 -3.90 1.63 1.98
CA VAL A 63 -3.05 0.43 2.01
C VAL A 63 -1.59 0.87 2.02
N ASN A 64 -1.11 1.14 3.22
CA ASN A 64 0.04 2.00 3.48
C ASN A 64 1.36 1.32 3.01
N GLU A 65 1.64 0.10 3.47
CA GLU A 65 2.92 -0.58 3.20
C GLU A 65 3.12 -0.97 1.73
N GLN A 66 2.07 -1.47 1.07
CA GLN A 66 2.13 -1.88 -0.34
C GLN A 66 2.34 -0.67 -1.26
N SER A 67 1.68 0.45 -0.95
CA SER A 67 1.83 1.68 -1.71
C SER A 67 3.23 2.28 -1.56
N ALA A 68 3.84 2.16 -0.37
CA ALA A 68 5.23 2.59 -0.15
C ALA A 68 6.22 1.77 -0.99
N ILE A 69 6.08 0.45 -1.02
CA ILE A 69 6.93 -0.44 -1.83
C ILE A 69 6.85 -0.06 -3.33
N ILE A 70 5.65 0.22 -3.83
CA ILE A 70 5.43 0.63 -5.22
C ILE A 70 6.01 2.03 -5.50
N ALA A 71 5.95 2.96 -4.54
CA ALA A 71 6.41 4.33 -4.71
C ALA A 71 7.94 4.47 -4.80
N VAL A 72 8.70 3.64 -4.07
CA VAL A 72 10.16 3.69 -4.00
C VAL A 72 10.85 3.74 -5.36
N PRO A 73 10.56 2.86 -6.33
CA PRO A 73 11.19 2.92 -7.64
C PRO A 73 10.91 4.27 -8.33
N TYR A 74 9.65 4.72 -8.41
CA TYR A 74 9.32 5.99 -9.07
C TYR A 74 10.05 7.20 -8.45
N ALA A 75 10.21 7.24 -7.13
CA ALA A 75 10.97 8.28 -6.45
C ALA A 75 12.49 8.15 -6.67
N ALA A 76 13.02 6.92 -6.70
CA ALA A 76 14.43 6.67 -6.95
C ALA A 76 14.84 6.99 -8.40
N ARG A 77 13.94 6.82 -9.38
CA ARG A 77 14.23 7.00 -10.82
C ARG A 77 14.72 8.41 -11.11
N GLU A 78 13.99 9.38 -10.58
CA GLU A 78 14.17 10.78 -10.96
C GLU A 78 15.34 11.42 -10.21
N ARG A 79 15.75 10.89 -9.04
CA ARG A 79 16.98 11.32 -8.35
C ARG A 79 18.27 10.93 -9.08
N VAL A 80 18.28 9.81 -9.80
CA VAL A 80 19.49 9.25 -10.44
C VAL A 80 19.89 10.01 -11.71
N ARG A 81 19.02 10.90 -12.23
CA ARG A 81 19.31 11.67 -13.45
C ARG A 81 20.24 12.88 -13.25
N SER A 82 20.43 13.37 -12.02
CA SER A 82 21.21 14.60 -11.75
C SER A 82 22.55 14.37 -11.05
N GLU A 83 22.81 13.18 -10.48
CA GLU A 83 24.13 12.79 -9.98
C GLU A 83 24.37 11.31 -10.30
N PRO A 84 25.56 10.93 -10.82
CA PRO A 84 25.93 9.53 -10.94
C PRO A 84 26.23 9.03 -9.53
N LEU A 85 25.18 8.72 -8.77
CA LEU A 85 25.33 7.74 -7.71
C LEU A 85 25.90 6.50 -8.39
N GLY A 86 26.95 5.91 -7.83
CA GLY A 86 27.47 4.59 -8.24
C GLY A 86 26.46 3.47 -7.93
N ILE A 87 25.19 3.69 -8.25
CA ILE A 87 24.12 2.72 -8.21
C ILE A 87 24.12 2.09 -9.59
N ASP A 88 24.76 0.93 -9.64
CA ASP A 88 24.66 -0.02 -10.74
C ASP A 88 23.19 -0.12 -11.22
N PRO A 89 22.89 0.02 -12.52
CA PRO A 89 21.58 -0.28 -13.08
C PRO A 89 21.00 -1.64 -12.63
N GLY A 90 21.87 -2.61 -12.32
CA GLY A 90 21.51 -3.88 -11.68
C GLY A 90 20.83 -3.72 -10.32
N ASN A 91 21.25 -2.75 -9.49
CA ASN A 91 20.59 -2.43 -8.22
C ASN A 91 19.18 -1.86 -8.42
N TYR A 92 18.95 -1.17 -9.54
CA TYR A 92 17.64 -0.58 -9.82
C TYR A 92 16.63 -1.64 -10.28
N CYS A 93 17.07 -2.57 -11.13
CA CYS A 93 16.31 -3.77 -11.48
C CYS A 93 16.04 -4.61 -10.23
N TYR A 94 17.06 -4.79 -9.37
CA TYR A 94 16.93 -5.47 -8.09
C TYR A 94 15.90 -4.81 -7.17
N ILE A 95 15.91 -3.48 -7.00
CA ILE A 95 14.92 -2.78 -6.17
C ILE A 95 13.51 -3.01 -6.69
N TYR A 96 13.31 -2.96 -8.02
CA TYR A 96 12.00 -3.16 -8.62
C TYR A 96 11.52 -4.62 -8.52
N GLU A 97 12.39 -5.59 -8.83
CA GLU A 97 12.13 -7.02 -8.69
C GLU A 97 11.89 -7.40 -7.23
N TYR A 98 12.68 -6.84 -6.31
CA TYR A 98 12.54 -7.05 -4.87
C TYR A 98 11.23 -6.43 -4.35
N ALA A 99 10.85 -5.25 -4.82
CA ALA A 99 9.56 -4.64 -4.52
C ALA A 99 8.39 -5.52 -5.00
N GLN A 100 8.46 -6.06 -6.23
CA GLN A 100 7.46 -7.00 -6.74
C GLN A 100 7.44 -8.31 -5.93
N HIS A 101 8.61 -8.83 -5.55
CA HIS A 101 8.72 -10.03 -4.73
C HIS A 101 8.06 -9.84 -3.35
N LEU A 102 8.36 -8.74 -2.66
CA LEU A 102 7.74 -8.38 -1.39
C LEU A 102 6.22 -8.22 -1.53
N GLN A 103 5.75 -7.61 -2.62
CA GLN A 103 4.33 -7.48 -2.92
C GLN A 103 3.65 -8.86 -3.05
N ASN A 104 4.30 -9.81 -3.72
CA ASN A 104 3.82 -11.19 -3.87
C ASN A 104 3.78 -11.90 -2.52
N GLU A 105 4.83 -11.79 -1.68
CA GLU A 105 4.84 -12.37 -0.34
C GLU A 105 3.68 -11.85 0.53
N VAL A 106 3.45 -10.53 0.53
CA VAL A 106 2.36 -9.92 1.31
C VAL A 106 1.00 -10.43 0.81
N ASN A 107 0.82 -10.54 -0.50
CA ASN A 107 -0.40 -11.08 -1.11
C ASN A 107 -0.63 -12.55 -0.72
N GLU A 108 0.42 -13.37 -0.71
CA GLU A 108 0.33 -14.76 -0.24
C GLU A 108 -0.05 -14.85 1.24
N ARG A 109 0.56 -14.02 2.10
CA ARG A 109 0.24 -13.98 3.53
C ARG A 109 -1.23 -13.62 3.75
N LYS A 110 -1.76 -12.66 2.98
CA LYS A 110 -3.19 -12.29 2.99
C LYS A 110 -4.08 -13.46 2.56
N ARG A 111 -3.73 -14.16 1.47
CA ARG A 111 -4.46 -15.35 1.00
C ARG A 111 -4.50 -16.45 2.05
N LYS A 112 -3.35 -16.83 2.61
CA LYS A 112 -3.24 -17.86 3.66
C LYS A 112 -4.09 -17.51 4.89
N ARG A 113 -4.11 -16.24 5.30
CA ARG A 113 -4.97 -15.75 6.39
C ARG A 113 -6.45 -15.88 6.05
N ALA A 114 -6.86 -15.54 4.83
CA ALA A 114 -8.25 -15.66 4.39
C ALA A 114 -8.71 -17.14 4.31
N GLU A 115 -7.87 -18.03 3.77
CA GLU A 115 -8.13 -19.47 3.72
C GLU A 115 -8.25 -20.08 5.12
N LYS A 116 -7.32 -19.75 6.02
CA LYS A 116 -7.38 -20.19 7.42
C LYS A 116 -8.67 -19.72 8.09
N LYS A 117 -9.07 -18.46 7.88
CA LYS A 117 -10.32 -17.92 8.43
C LYS A 117 -11.55 -18.67 7.89
N LYS A 118 -11.55 -18.99 6.58
CA LYS A 118 -12.63 -19.77 5.94
C LYS A 118 -12.72 -21.19 6.49
N LEU A 119 -11.57 -21.85 6.69
CA LEU A 119 -11.51 -23.20 7.26
C LEU A 119 -12.03 -23.23 8.70
N VAL A 120 -11.60 -22.28 9.54
CA VAL A 120 -12.09 -22.15 10.92
C VAL A 120 -13.60 -21.96 10.93
N MET A 121 -14.12 -21.04 10.12
CA MET A 121 -15.55 -20.79 10.01
C MET A 121 -16.33 -22.06 9.60
N MET A 122 -15.85 -22.80 8.60
CA MET A 122 -16.46 -24.06 8.17
C MET A 122 -16.47 -25.13 9.28
N MET A 123 -15.38 -25.28 10.02
CA MET A 123 -15.30 -26.23 11.15
C MET A 123 -16.27 -25.85 12.26
N THR A 124 -16.37 -24.57 12.61
CA THR A 124 -17.33 -24.07 13.60
C THR A 124 -18.77 -24.35 13.17
N THR A 125 -19.12 -24.08 11.91
CA THR A 125 -20.47 -24.34 11.39
C THR A 125 -20.82 -25.83 11.42
N LYS A 126 -19.89 -26.72 11.04
CA LYS A 126 -20.10 -28.18 11.10
C LYS A 126 -20.30 -28.68 12.54
N ASN A 127 -19.51 -28.17 13.48
CA ASN A 127 -19.65 -28.54 14.89
C ASN A 127 -21.01 -28.13 15.46
N ILE A 128 -21.49 -26.92 15.14
CA ILE A 128 -22.83 -26.45 15.55
C ILE A 128 -23.93 -27.33 14.94
N ALA A 129 -23.82 -27.67 13.65
CA ALA A 129 -24.79 -28.53 12.98
C ALA A 129 -24.86 -29.92 13.63
N ASN A 130 -23.71 -30.54 13.93
CA ASN A 130 -23.66 -31.84 14.59
C ASN A 130 -24.26 -31.81 16.00
N GLN A 131 -23.98 -30.76 16.79
CA GLN A 131 -24.56 -30.60 18.13
C GLN A 131 -26.09 -30.46 18.09
N ASN A 132 -26.62 -29.74 17.10
CA ASN A 132 -28.07 -29.59 16.93
C ASN A 132 -28.74 -30.89 16.47
N GLN A 133 -28.07 -31.68 15.65
CA GLN A 133 -28.57 -32.99 15.19
C GLN A 133 -28.61 -34.01 16.33
N GLN A 134 -27.56 -34.06 17.16
CA GLN A 134 -27.51 -34.92 18.36
C GLN A 134 -28.61 -34.56 19.36
N LYS A 135 -28.83 -33.26 19.63
CA LYS A 135 -29.93 -32.80 20.50
C LYS A 135 -31.30 -33.21 19.96
N SER A 136 -31.50 -33.12 18.65
CA SER A 136 -32.77 -33.49 18.01
C SER A 136 -33.03 -35.00 18.04
N GLN A 137 -31.98 -35.83 17.98
CA GLN A 137 -32.09 -37.28 18.13
C GLN A 137 -32.41 -37.67 19.57
N ASN A 138 -31.71 -37.11 20.56
CA ASN A 138 -31.98 -37.39 21.98
C ASN A 138 -33.41 -37.00 22.40
N ILE A 139 -33.99 -35.93 21.84
CA ILE A 139 -35.38 -35.53 22.11
C ILE A 139 -36.39 -36.53 21.51
N LYS A 140 -36.04 -37.20 20.40
CA LYS A 140 -36.90 -38.21 19.76
C LYS A 140 -36.87 -39.55 20.49
N GLU A 141 -35.76 -39.92 21.11
CA GLU A 141 -35.63 -41.17 21.89
C GLU A 141 -36.30 -41.11 23.27
N MET A 142 -36.66 -39.91 23.75
CA MET A 142 -37.35 -39.69 25.03
C MET A 142 -38.88 -39.64 24.92
N LYS A 143 -39.45 -39.84 23.72
CA LYS A 143 -40.90 -39.88 23.47
C LYS A 143 -41.33 -41.26 23.00
#